data_AF-A0A2C5XWE0-F1
#
_entry.id   AF-A0A2C5XWE0-F1
#
_cell.length_a   1.000
_cell.length_b   1.000
_cell.length_c   1.000
_cell.angle_alpha   90.00
_cell.angle_beta   90.00
_cell.angle_gamma   90.00
#
_symmetry.space_group_name_H-M   'P 1'
#
loop_
_entity.id
_entity.type
_entity.pdbx_description
1 polymer ?
#
loop_
_entity_poly.entity_id
_entity_poly.type
_entity_poly.pdbx_seq_one_letter_code
_entity_poly.pdbx_strand_id
1 'polypeptide(L)'
;MDGEDGECKTRGRDADTRDSSTRILLLLAVKNADKAPQPASFPVRLSMMTALAEALQQDTQLGIDIGVTRLPYFHDKARGIGESGLYDVALEQVYLAGYDTLVRVFDEKYYGVGRESTEGNMTLGKRGRMKAALDTFFQSAVLQVFLRPDDGWGSIEEQRDWLRAAVDARWAERILIVEGEDLAGVSSSRVRNKVKMGGQLDGLVDDGVKWWIEQEKLYQ
;
A
#
# COMPACT_ATOMS: atom_id res chain seq x y z
N MET A 1 -9.50 -25.05 -61.56
CA MET A 1 -8.44 -25.85 -60.90
C MET A 1 -7.24 -24.94 -60.75
N ASP A 2 -7.32 -23.82 -60.05
CA ASP A 2 -7.77 -23.53 -58.67
C ASP A 2 -6.51 -23.27 -57.84
N GLY A 3 -6.37 -22.03 -57.36
CA GLY A 3 -5.25 -21.60 -56.54
C GLY A 3 -5.07 -20.08 -56.56
N GLU A 4 -6.11 -19.35 -56.15
CA GLU A 4 -5.98 -17.95 -55.71
C GLU A 4 -5.41 -17.95 -54.29
N ASP A 5 -4.14 -17.59 -54.11
CA ASP A 5 -3.60 -17.27 -52.79
C ASP A 5 -3.77 -15.77 -52.54
N GLY A 6 -4.90 -15.44 -51.92
CA GLY A 6 -5.18 -14.14 -51.34
C GLY A 6 -4.30 -13.88 -50.13
N GLU A 7 -3.29 -13.04 -50.30
CA GLU A 7 -2.47 -12.51 -49.21
C GLU A 7 -3.30 -11.51 -48.39
N CYS A 8 -4.00 -12.02 -47.38
CA CYS A 8 -4.76 -11.24 -46.43
C CYS A 8 -3.79 -10.49 -45.50
N LYS A 9 -3.63 -9.18 -45.75
CA LYS A 9 -3.02 -8.20 -44.85
C LYS A 9 -3.65 -8.28 -43.46
N THR A 10 -3.00 -8.95 -42.52
CA THR A 10 -3.25 -8.74 -41.10
C THR A 10 -2.49 -7.47 -40.68
N ARG A 11 -3.23 -6.35 -40.61
CA ARG A 11 -2.83 -5.17 -39.85
C ARG A 11 -2.66 -5.62 -38.39
N GLY A 12 -1.41 -5.88 -38.02
CA GLY A 12 -0.99 -5.97 -36.63
C GLY A 12 -1.29 -4.63 -35.98
N ARG A 13 -2.37 -4.63 -35.21
CA ARG A 13 -2.87 -3.55 -34.37
C ARG A 13 -1.71 -2.99 -33.56
N ASP A 14 -1.45 -1.69 -33.72
CA ASP A 14 -0.47 -0.94 -32.96
C ASP A 14 -0.53 -1.37 -31.49
N ALA A 15 0.54 -2.00 -31.03
CA ALA A 15 0.74 -2.23 -29.61
C ALA A 15 0.87 -0.85 -28.99
N ASP A 16 -0.17 -0.43 -28.28
CA ASP A 16 -0.18 0.71 -27.37
C ASP A 16 0.90 0.46 -26.31
N THR A 17 2.16 0.76 -26.64
CA THR A 17 3.29 0.74 -25.73
C THR A 17 3.18 1.93 -24.79
N ARG A 18 2.22 1.86 -23.87
CA ARG A 18 2.32 2.55 -22.59
C ARG A 18 3.11 1.64 -21.64
N ASP A 19 4.36 1.41 -22.02
CA ASP A 19 5.33 0.67 -21.22
C ASP A 19 5.95 1.64 -20.21
N SER A 20 5.16 2.05 -19.21
CA SER A 20 5.74 2.47 -17.95
C SER A 20 5.91 1.20 -17.11
N SER A 21 7.15 0.77 -16.91
CA SER A 21 7.47 -0.33 -15.98
C SER A 21 7.00 -0.04 -14.55
N THR A 22 6.72 1.23 -14.24
CA THR A 22 6.13 1.67 -12.98
C THR A 22 4.60 1.66 -13.03
N ARG A 23 3.98 1.12 -11.99
CA ARG A 23 2.53 1.03 -11.80
C ARG A 23 2.16 1.37 -10.35
N ILE A 24 0.94 1.84 -10.14
CA ILE A 24 0.39 2.07 -8.79
C ILE A 24 -0.56 0.92 -8.47
N LEU A 25 -0.30 0.21 -7.38
CA LEU A 25 -1.20 -0.81 -6.86
C LEU A 25 -1.97 -0.27 -5.65
N LEU A 26 -3.27 -0.05 -5.81
CA LEU A 26 -4.19 0.23 -4.71
C LEU A 26 -4.58 -1.11 -4.05
N LEU A 27 -3.92 -1.44 -2.93
CA LEU A 27 -4.07 -2.75 -2.27
C LEU A 27 -4.99 -2.70 -1.03
N LEU A 28 -6.16 -3.32 -1.13
CA LEU A 28 -7.11 -3.44 -0.02
C LEU A 28 -6.83 -4.67 0.84
N ALA A 29 -6.36 -4.47 2.07
CA ALA A 29 -6.29 -5.54 3.06
C ALA A 29 -7.65 -5.75 3.75
N VAL A 30 -8.24 -6.94 3.62
CA VAL A 30 -9.52 -7.27 4.28
C VAL A 30 -9.36 -7.67 5.75
N LYS A 31 -8.13 -8.00 6.16
CA LYS A 31 -7.74 -8.20 7.55
C LYS A 31 -6.71 -7.13 7.92
N ASN A 32 -7.05 -6.27 8.87
CA ASN A 32 -6.09 -5.36 9.49
C ASN A 32 -5.41 -6.05 10.67
N ALA A 33 -4.15 -5.72 10.95
CA ALA A 33 -3.41 -6.31 12.07
C ALA A 33 -4.03 -5.93 13.44
N ASP A 34 -4.50 -4.68 13.60
CA ASP A 34 -4.94 -4.14 14.91
C ASP A 34 -6.32 -3.49 14.91
N LYS A 35 -6.99 -3.38 13.75
CA LYS A 35 -8.20 -2.55 13.60
C LYS A 35 -9.44 -3.40 13.41
N ALA A 36 -10.48 -3.08 14.17
CA ALA A 36 -11.83 -3.59 13.97
C ALA A 36 -12.35 -3.29 12.55
N PRO A 37 -13.32 -4.07 12.04
CA PRO A 37 -13.96 -3.81 10.76
C PRO A 37 -14.42 -2.36 10.64
N GLN A 38 -14.14 -1.74 9.50
CA GLN A 38 -14.57 -0.36 9.23
C GLN A 38 -16.06 -0.34 8.84
N PRO A 39 -16.77 0.78 9.10
CA PRO A 39 -18.22 0.86 8.92
C PRO A 39 -18.67 0.76 7.46
N ALA A 40 -17.80 1.03 6.49
CA ALA A 40 -18.10 0.82 5.07
C ALA A 40 -17.91 -0.66 4.67
N SER A 41 -18.91 -1.21 3.99
CA SER A 41 -18.88 -2.57 3.49
C SER A 41 -17.70 -2.80 2.55
N PHE A 42 -17.27 -4.05 2.39
CA PHE A 42 -16.17 -4.38 1.50
C PHE A 42 -16.43 -3.97 0.03
N PRO A 43 -17.61 -4.23 -0.58
CA PRO A 43 -17.93 -3.75 -1.92
C PRO A 43 -17.83 -2.23 -2.05
N VAL A 44 -18.38 -1.47 -1.10
CA VAL A 44 -18.34 0.00 -1.16
C VAL A 44 -16.91 0.54 -1.06
N ARG A 45 -16.06 -0.08 -0.24
CA ARG A 45 -14.63 0.27 -0.20
C ARG A 45 -13.93 0.01 -1.53
N LEU A 46 -14.25 -1.10 -2.20
CA LEU A 46 -13.71 -1.39 -3.52
C LEU A 46 -14.19 -0.37 -4.55
N SER A 47 -15.47 0.01 -4.54
CA SER A 47 -16.00 1.05 -5.42
C SER A 47 -15.34 2.41 -5.21
N MET A 48 -15.09 2.81 -3.94
CA MET A 48 -14.32 4.02 -3.64
C MET A 48 -12.88 3.93 -4.17
N MET A 49 -12.23 2.77 -4.08
CA MET A 49 -10.89 2.58 -4.66
C MET A 49 -10.89 2.62 -6.18
N THR A 50 -11.95 2.12 -6.84
CA THR A 50 -12.13 2.25 -8.29
C THR A 50 -12.27 3.71 -8.69
N ALA A 51 -13.08 4.49 -7.98
CA ALA A 51 -13.22 5.91 -8.23
C ALA A 51 -11.89 6.66 -8.07
N LEU A 52 -11.13 6.35 -7.02
CA LEU A 52 -9.79 6.90 -6.82
C LEU A 52 -8.82 6.49 -7.96
N ALA A 53 -8.89 5.23 -8.42
CA ALA A 53 -8.06 4.77 -9.53
C ALA A 53 -8.36 5.52 -10.83
N GLU A 54 -9.63 5.80 -11.11
CA GLU A 54 -10.06 6.58 -12.27
C GLU A 54 -9.53 8.03 -12.19
N ALA A 55 -9.60 8.66 -11.01
CA ALA A 55 -9.04 9.99 -10.79
C ALA A 55 -7.51 10.00 -11.00
N LEU A 56 -6.79 9.05 -10.39
CA LEU A 56 -5.34 8.90 -10.57
C LEU A 56 -4.97 8.65 -12.04
N GLN A 57 -5.79 7.91 -12.78
CA GLN A 57 -5.52 7.66 -14.20
C GLN A 57 -5.62 8.93 -15.05
N GLN A 58 -6.39 9.94 -14.62
CA GLN A 58 -6.47 11.25 -15.26
C GLN A 58 -5.27 12.13 -14.90
N ASP A 59 -4.78 12.02 -13.66
CA ASP A 59 -3.67 12.85 -13.14
C ASP A 59 -2.27 12.28 -13.46
N THR A 60 -2.18 10.98 -13.76
CA THR A 60 -0.90 10.31 -14.02
C THR A 60 -0.94 9.48 -15.31
N GLN A 61 0.23 9.27 -15.92
CA GLN A 61 0.40 8.37 -17.05
C GLN A 61 0.70 6.91 -16.64
N LEU A 62 0.71 6.61 -15.35
CA LEU A 62 1.02 5.29 -14.81
C LEU A 62 -0.17 4.34 -14.97
N GLY A 63 0.11 3.04 -15.09
CA GLY A 63 -0.90 2.01 -14.96
C GLY A 63 -1.37 1.89 -13.50
N ILE A 64 -2.69 1.83 -13.29
CA ILE A 64 -3.29 1.67 -11.96
C ILE A 64 -3.92 0.28 -11.84
N ASP A 65 -3.48 -0.48 -10.84
CA ASP A 65 -4.04 -1.79 -10.49
C ASP A 65 -4.79 -1.71 -9.15
N ILE A 66 -5.85 -2.51 -9.03
CA ILE A 66 -6.61 -2.65 -7.77
C ILE A 66 -6.51 -4.09 -7.30
N GLY A 67 -5.92 -4.25 -6.11
CA GLY A 67 -5.69 -5.56 -5.50
C GLY A 67 -6.47 -5.74 -4.21
N VAL A 68 -6.79 -6.99 -3.89
CA VAL A 68 -7.39 -7.37 -2.60
C VAL A 68 -6.52 -8.45 -1.98
N THR A 69 -6.22 -8.32 -0.69
CA THR A 69 -5.41 -9.30 0.03
C THR A 69 -5.96 -9.62 1.40
N ARG A 70 -5.77 -10.88 1.82
CA ARG A 70 -6.03 -11.35 3.18
C ARG A 70 -4.79 -11.24 4.08
N LEU A 71 -3.63 -10.90 3.50
CA LEU A 71 -2.35 -10.82 4.20
C LEU A 71 -2.28 -9.51 4.98
N PRO A 72 -2.15 -9.54 6.31
CA PRO A 72 -2.22 -8.34 7.13
C PRO A 72 -0.87 -7.59 7.18
N TYR A 73 0.24 -8.30 7.02
CA TYR A 73 1.60 -7.75 7.23
C TYR A 73 2.30 -7.40 5.92
N PHE A 74 3.17 -6.39 5.96
CA PHE A 74 3.89 -5.90 4.78
C PHE A 74 4.80 -6.96 4.15
N HIS A 75 5.55 -7.72 4.96
CA HIS A 75 6.42 -8.79 4.46
C HIS A 75 5.63 -9.89 3.73
N ASP A 76 4.45 -10.25 4.23
CA ASP A 76 3.57 -11.22 3.55
C ASP A 76 2.96 -10.63 2.28
N LYS A 77 2.54 -9.36 2.28
CA LYS A 77 2.01 -8.68 1.09
C LYS A 77 3.07 -8.63 -0.01
N ALA A 78 4.30 -8.26 0.32
CA ALA A 78 5.39 -8.17 -0.64
C ALA A 78 5.70 -9.51 -1.29
N ARG A 79 5.76 -10.56 -0.47
CA ARG A 79 5.91 -11.94 -0.94
C ARG A 79 4.76 -12.34 -1.86
N GLY A 80 3.51 -12.09 -1.44
CA GLY A 80 2.32 -12.42 -2.22
C GLY A 80 2.24 -11.68 -3.57
N ILE A 81 2.72 -10.44 -3.64
CA ILE A 81 2.81 -9.69 -4.90
C ILE A 81 3.90 -10.26 -5.79
N GLY A 82 5.10 -10.51 -5.26
CA GLY A 82 6.21 -11.08 -6.03
C GLY A 82 5.93 -12.50 -6.55
N GLU A 83 5.20 -13.30 -5.78
CA GLU A 83 4.82 -14.68 -6.15
C GLU A 83 3.55 -14.74 -7.03
N SER A 84 2.89 -13.60 -7.32
CA SER A 84 1.62 -13.58 -8.04
C SER A 84 1.74 -13.94 -9.53
N GLY A 85 2.92 -13.77 -10.12
CA GLY A 85 3.15 -13.91 -11.56
C GLY A 85 2.51 -12.80 -12.42
N LEU A 86 1.98 -11.74 -11.79
CA LEU A 86 1.35 -10.60 -12.48
C LEU A 86 2.34 -9.50 -12.87
N TYR A 87 3.48 -9.45 -12.19
CA TYR A 87 4.52 -8.43 -12.36
C TYR A 87 5.85 -9.10 -12.68
N ASP A 88 6.80 -8.31 -13.19
CA ASP A 88 8.12 -8.80 -13.56
C ASP A 88 8.88 -9.45 -12.40
N VAL A 89 9.75 -10.40 -12.76
CA VAL A 89 10.60 -11.14 -11.80
C VAL A 89 11.59 -10.25 -11.04
N ALA A 90 11.89 -9.06 -11.55
CA ALA A 90 12.77 -8.06 -10.93
C ALA A 90 11.98 -6.84 -10.39
N LEU A 91 10.79 -7.09 -9.84
CA LEU A 91 9.92 -6.04 -9.28
C LEU A 91 10.53 -5.40 -8.02
N GLU A 92 10.83 -4.10 -8.09
CA GLU A 92 11.00 -3.27 -6.90
C GLU A 92 9.63 -2.77 -6.42
N GLN A 93 9.33 -3.01 -5.15
CA GLN A 93 8.06 -2.66 -4.52
C GLN A 93 8.24 -1.46 -3.59
N VAL A 94 7.71 -0.30 -4.00
CA VAL A 94 7.72 0.90 -3.16
C VAL A 94 6.42 0.98 -2.36
N TYR A 95 6.54 0.92 -1.03
CA TYR A 95 5.42 1.02 -0.11
C TYR A 95 5.38 2.42 0.51
N LEU A 96 4.27 3.12 0.26
CA LEU A 96 3.99 4.40 0.90
C LEU A 96 3.46 4.15 2.32
N ALA A 97 4.10 4.75 3.31
CA ALA A 97 3.72 4.60 4.71
C ALA A 97 3.88 5.89 5.50
N GLY A 98 3.06 6.08 6.54
CA GLY A 98 3.31 7.09 7.55
C GLY A 98 4.27 6.58 8.62
N TYR A 99 4.85 7.51 9.39
CA TYR A 99 5.72 7.18 10.53
C TYR A 99 5.09 6.18 11.52
N ASP A 100 3.80 6.32 11.87
CA ASP A 100 3.10 5.40 12.77
C ASP A 100 3.11 3.94 12.27
N THR A 101 3.03 3.78 10.96
CA THR A 101 3.03 2.47 10.30
C THR A 101 4.43 1.89 10.25
N LEU A 102 5.43 2.73 10.02
CA LEU A 102 6.84 2.33 10.09
C LEU A 102 7.21 1.81 11.47
N VAL A 103 6.80 2.48 12.55
CA VAL A 103 7.00 1.99 13.92
C VAL A 103 6.41 0.58 14.10
N ARG A 104 5.22 0.32 13.55
CA ARG A 104 4.61 -1.02 13.58
C ARG A 104 5.36 -2.06 12.75
N VAL A 105 5.97 -1.67 11.63
CA VAL A 105 6.80 -2.59 10.82
C VAL A 105 7.97 -3.13 11.66
N PHE A 106 8.52 -2.34 12.57
CA PHE A 106 9.63 -2.71 13.46
C PHE A 106 9.19 -3.20 14.85
N ASP A 107 7.90 -3.45 15.06
CA ASP A 107 7.39 -4.00 16.33
C ASP A 107 7.33 -5.53 16.27
N GLU A 108 8.13 -6.17 17.13
CA GLU A 108 8.28 -7.62 17.20
C GLU A 108 6.97 -8.37 17.46
N LYS A 109 5.93 -7.72 18.02
CA LYS A 109 4.65 -8.36 18.31
C LYS A 109 3.94 -8.85 17.04
N TYR A 110 4.23 -8.26 15.89
CA TYR A 110 3.65 -8.65 14.60
C TYR A 110 4.34 -9.87 13.97
N TYR A 111 5.40 -10.40 14.58
CA TYR A 111 6.22 -11.47 14.01
C TYR A 111 6.11 -12.78 14.82
N GLY A 112 5.28 -13.69 14.30
CA GLY A 112 5.00 -15.00 14.91
C GLY A 112 3.61 -15.15 15.52
N VAL A 113 2.67 -14.29 15.17
CA VAL A 113 1.24 -14.49 15.49
C VAL A 113 0.70 -15.62 14.59
N GLY A 114 0.27 -16.74 15.18
CA GLY A 114 -0.39 -17.84 14.46
C GLY A 114 0.52 -18.89 13.83
N ARG A 115 1.84 -18.87 14.10
CA ARG A 115 2.77 -19.95 13.77
C ARG A 115 3.37 -20.50 15.06
N GLU A 116 2.71 -21.49 15.65
CA GLU A 116 3.42 -22.43 16.51
C GLU A 116 4.40 -23.16 15.60
N SER A 117 5.70 -22.90 15.80
CA SER A 117 6.76 -23.50 15.01
C SER A 117 6.82 -25.01 15.31
N THR A 118 6.11 -25.80 14.51
CA THR A 118 6.48 -27.19 14.26
C THR A 118 7.65 -27.20 13.27
N GLU A 119 8.66 -28.00 13.62
CA GLU A 119 9.84 -28.38 12.83
C GLU A 119 11.13 -27.56 13.02
N GLY A 120 12.07 -28.20 13.73
CA GLY A 120 13.46 -28.33 13.28
C GLY A 120 14.43 -27.17 13.58
N ASN A 121 15.06 -27.23 14.76
CA ASN A 121 16.32 -26.57 15.15
C ASN A 121 16.37 -25.02 15.14
N MET A 122 16.45 -24.46 16.37
CA MET A 122 16.40 -23.05 16.76
C MET A 122 15.04 -22.35 16.56
N THR A 123 14.21 -22.38 17.60
CA THR A 123 13.06 -21.49 17.72
C THR A 123 13.54 -20.05 17.85
N LEU A 124 13.64 -19.33 16.74
CA LEU A 124 13.92 -17.89 16.75
C LEU A 124 12.90 -17.18 17.64
N GLY A 125 13.37 -16.36 18.58
CA GLY A 125 12.52 -15.44 19.34
C GLY A 125 11.80 -14.45 18.42
N LYS A 126 10.82 -13.68 18.95
CA LYS A 126 10.05 -12.69 18.17
C LYS A 126 10.95 -11.75 17.37
N ARG A 127 11.99 -11.20 18.01
CA ARG A 127 13.05 -10.41 17.36
C ARG A 127 13.74 -11.12 16.18
N GLY A 128 14.10 -12.39 16.36
CA GLY A 128 14.77 -13.18 15.32
C GLY A 128 13.86 -13.42 14.11
N ARG A 129 12.58 -13.70 14.35
CA ARG A 129 11.56 -13.83 13.29
C ARG A 129 11.30 -12.52 12.57
N MET A 130 11.24 -11.41 13.31
CA MET A 130 11.16 -10.08 12.71
C MET A 130 12.34 -9.81 11.79
N LYS A 131 13.56 -10.06 12.28
CA LYS A 131 14.78 -9.89 11.46
C LYS A 131 14.73 -10.72 10.19
N ALA A 132 14.38 -12.00 10.27
CA ALA A 132 14.28 -12.87 9.10
C ALA A 132 13.21 -12.38 8.10
N ALA A 133 12.03 -11.98 8.59
CA ALA A 133 10.96 -11.49 7.74
C ALA A 133 11.31 -10.16 7.04
N LEU A 134 11.94 -9.24 7.78
CA LEU A 134 12.41 -7.96 7.23
C LEU A 134 13.59 -8.12 6.27
N ASP A 135 14.46 -9.12 6.50
CA ASP A 135 15.54 -9.46 5.57
C ASP A 135 15.01 -9.90 4.21
N THR A 136 13.98 -10.72 4.18
CA THR A 136 13.32 -11.08 2.92
C THR A 136 12.56 -9.88 2.34
N PHE A 137 11.86 -9.10 3.16
CA PHE A 137 11.08 -7.95 2.70
C PHE A 137 11.95 -6.91 1.98
N PHE A 138 13.05 -6.48 2.59
CA PHE A 138 13.91 -5.43 2.05
C PHE A 138 14.84 -5.87 0.90
N GLN A 139 14.77 -7.13 0.45
CA GLN A 139 15.44 -7.57 -0.79
C GLN A 139 14.82 -6.94 -2.03
N SER A 140 13.50 -6.71 -2.01
CA SER A 140 12.76 -6.14 -3.15
C SER A 140 11.86 -4.97 -2.76
N ALA A 141 11.67 -4.68 -1.47
CA ALA A 141 10.83 -3.59 -1.02
C ALA A 141 11.63 -2.36 -0.55
N VAL A 142 11.04 -1.19 -0.80
CA VAL A 142 11.46 0.11 -0.27
C VAL A 142 10.29 0.70 0.50
N LEU A 143 10.55 1.24 1.70
CA LEU A 143 9.57 2.02 2.45
C LEU A 143 9.79 3.51 2.18
N GLN A 144 8.83 4.15 1.54
CA GLN A 144 8.81 5.60 1.40
C GLN A 144 7.91 6.18 2.50
N VAL A 145 8.56 6.84 3.46
CA VAL A 145 7.98 7.21 4.74
C VAL A 145 7.73 8.70 4.78
N PHE A 146 6.48 9.06 5.01
CA PHE A 146 6.07 10.43 5.27
C PHE A 146 6.08 10.69 6.78
N LEU A 147 6.95 11.60 7.21
CA LEU A 147 6.97 12.05 8.60
C LEU A 147 5.72 12.86 8.89
N ARG A 148 5.24 12.72 10.12
CA ARG A 148 4.04 13.42 10.56
C ARG A 148 4.24 13.87 11.99
N PRO A 149 4.72 15.10 12.24
CA PRO A 149 4.72 15.64 13.59
C PRO A 149 3.27 15.79 14.05
N ASP A 150 2.92 15.16 15.16
CA ASP A 150 1.67 15.39 15.88
C ASP A 150 1.85 15.06 17.36
N ASP A 151 0.86 15.43 18.18
CA ASP A 151 0.88 15.27 19.64
C ASP A 151 1.07 13.82 20.09
N GLY A 152 0.84 12.83 19.22
CA GLY A 152 0.96 11.40 19.53
C GLY A 152 2.28 10.76 19.11
N TRP A 153 3.01 11.35 18.16
CA TRP A 153 4.19 10.75 17.53
C TRP A 153 5.46 11.59 17.60
N GLY A 154 5.42 12.74 18.28
CA GLY A 154 6.59 13.57 18.56
C GLY A 154 7.03 14.44 17.39
N SER A 155 8.10 15.20 17.60
CA SER A 155 8.68 16.10 16.59
C SER A 155 9.37 15.35 15.45
N ILE A 156 9.68 16.03 14.36
CA ILE A 156 10.42 15.46 13.23
C ILE A 156 11.79 14.91 13.70
N GLU A 157 12.45 15.62 14.61
CA GLU A 157 13.73 15.22 15.21
C GLU A 157 13.58 13.95 16.03
N GLU A 158 12.56 13.86 16.88
CA GLU A 158 12.30 12.66 17.69
C GLU A 158 12.02 11.44 16.79
N GLN A 159 11.29 11.62 15.69
CA GLN A 159 11.02 10.57 14.71
C GLN A 159 12.30 10.10 13.99
N ARG A 160 13.20 11.03 13.66
CA ARG A 160 14.51 10.72 13.07
C ARG A 160 15.43 10.00 14.03
N ASP A 161 15.46 10.43 15.29
CA ASP A 161 16.29 9.80 16.31
C ASP A 161 15.81 8.38 16.61
N TRP A 162 14.49 8.17 16.65
CA TRP A 162 13.93 6.84 16.74
C TRP A 162 14.37 5.95 15.57
N LEU A 163 14.35 6.46 14.32
CA LEU A 163 14.78 5.70 13.15
C LEU A 163 16.24 5.25 13.25
N ARG A 164 17.14 6.16 13.65
CA ARG A 164 18.56 5.85 13.82
C ARG A 164 18.80 4.78 14.89
N ALA A 165 17.96 4.74 15.92
CA ALA A 165 18.09 3.79 17.02
C ALA A 165 17.43 2.43 16.73
N ALA A 166 16.27 2.42 16.06
CA ALA A 166 15.44 1.23 15.89
C ALA A 166 15.75 0.44 14.62
N VAL A 167 16.20 1.10 13.55
CA VAL A 167 16.46 0.47 12.25
C VAL A 167 17.89 -0.06 12.18
N ASP A 168 18.02 -1.34 11.86
CA ASP A 168 19.31 -1.96 11.58
C ASP A 168 19.94 -1.30 10.34
N ALA A 169 21.24 -0.96 10.39
CA ALA A 169 21.93 -0.21 9.33
C ALA A 169 21.78 -0.85 7.94
N ARG A 170 21.66 -2.19 7.89
CA ARG A 170 21.43 -2.96 6.65
C ARG A 170 20.11 -2.65 5.92
N TRP A 171 19.13 -2.07 6.60
CA TRP A 171 17.84 -1.70 6.00
C TRP A 171 17.67 -0.19 5.87
N ALA A 172 18.56 0.61 6.45
CA ALA A 172 18.44 2.06 6.47
C ALA A 172 18.36 2.66 5.06
N GLU A 173 19.12 2.11 4.11
CA GLU A 173 19.10 2.53 2.69
C GLU A 173 17.77 2.22 1.97
N ARG A 174 16.97 1.30 2.51
CA ARG A 174 15.65 0.92 1.98
C ARG A 174 14.50 1.68 2.64
N ILE A 175 14.80 2.67 3.48
CA ILE A 175 13.83 3.54 4.13
C ILE A 175 14.08 4.97 3.68
N LEU A 176 13.24 5.45 2.78
CA LEU A 176 13.32 6.79 2.22
C LEU A 176 12.38 7.71 2.99
N ILE A 177 12.96 8.67 3.72
CA ILE A 177 12.18 9.69 4.41
C ILE A 177 11.82 10.79 3.41
N VAL A 178 10.53 11.05 3.26
CA VAL A 178 10.01 12.15 2.44
C VAL A 178 9.52 13.25 3.35
N GLU A 179 10.06 14.44 3.14
CA GLU A 179 9.54 15.68 3.68
C GLU A 179 8.51 16.22 2.69
N GLY A 180 7.30 16.51 3.16
CA GLY A 180 6.26 17.12 2.35
C GLY A 180 5.63 18.27 3.11
N GLU A 181 5.58 19.44 2.48
CA GLU A 181 4.89 20.62 3.03
C GLU A 181 3.35 20.45 2.99
N ASP A 182 2.84 19.64 2.05
CA ASP A 182 1.40 19.53 1.73
C ASP A 182 0.69 18.27 2.26
N LEU A 183 1.36 17.39 3.00
CA LEU A 183 0.74 16.18 3.57
C LEU A 183 0.08 16.43 4.94
N ALA A 184 0.09 17.68 5.38
CA ALA A 184 -0.46 18.11 6.65
C ALA A 184 -1.99 17.95 6.70
N GLY A 185 -2.43 16.78 7.16
CA GLY A 185 -3.68 16.65 7.90
C GLY A 185 -4.81 15.89 7.23
N VAL A 186 -4.67 15.31 6.04
CA VAL A 186 -5.71 14.42 5.50
C VAL A 186 -5.55 13.03 6.11
N SER A 187 -6.53 12.60 6.90
CA SER A 187 -6.59 11.22 7.41
C SER A 187 -8.01 10.69 7.31
N SER A 188 -8.17 9.37 7.12
CA SER A 188 -9.50 8.77 7.04
C SER A 188 -10.32 9.03 8.32
N SER A 189 -9.68 9.14 9.49
CA SER A 189 -10.37 9.52 10.73
C SER A 189 -10.88 10.95 10.70
N ARG A 190 -10.10 11.90 10.16
CA ARG A 190 -10.54 13.29 9.98
C ARG A 190 -11.71 13.37 9.00
N VAL A 191 -11.64 12.66 7.86
CA VAL A 191 -12.73 12.60 6.87
C VAL A 191 -14.00 12.09 7.53
N ARG A 192 -13.95 10.93 8.21
CA ARG A 192 -15.13 10.36 8.91
C ARG A 192 -15.69 11.31 9.97
N ASN A 193 -14.85 11.95 10.78
CA ASN A 193 -15.32 12.90 11.79
C ASN A 193 -15.97 14.13 11.16
N LYS A 194 -15.43 14.62 10.03
CA LYS A 194 -16.01 15.74 9.30
C LYS A 194 -17.38 15.40 8.73
N VAL A 195 -17.57 14.19 8.20
CA VAL A 195 -18.89 13.70 7.78
C VAL A 195 -19.89 13.69 8.94
N LYS A 196 -19.50 13.14 10.10
CA LYS A 196 -20.36 13.11 11.30
C LYS A 196 -20.78 14.50 11.78
N MET A 197 -19.92 15.49 11.59
CA MET A 197 -20.18 16.89 11.95
C MET A 197 -20.92 17.66 10.85
N GLY A 198 -21.33 17.01 9.75
CA GLY A 198 -22.01 17.66 8.63
C GLY A 198 -21.11 18.62 7.83
N GLY A 199 -19.79 18.45 7.91
CA GLY A 199 -18.83 19.32 7.21
C GLY A 199 -18.58 18.90 5.75
N GLN A 200 -18.16 19.87 4.94
CA GLN A 200 -17.80 19.67 3.53
C GLN A 200 -16.51 18.86 3.35
N LEU A 201 -16.44 17.99 2.34
CA LEU A 201 -15.28 17.12 2.08
C LEU A 201 -14.32 17.65 1.00
N ASP A 202 -14.59 18.83 0.45
CA ASP A 202 -13.78 19.43 -0.62
C ASP A 202 -12.31 19.55 -0.22
N GLY A 203 -11.43 19.05 -1.09
CA GLY A 203 -9.98 19.00 -0.87
C GLY A 203 -9.49 17.94 0.13
N LEU A 204 -10.37 17.08 0.67
CA LEU A 204 -9.97 15.98 1.56
C LEU A 204 -10.00 14.60 0.90
N VAL A 205 -10.83 14.44 -0.13
CA VAL A 205 -10.95 13.23 -0.96
C VAL A 205 -11.24 13.68 -2.39
N ASP A 206 -11.00 12.81 -3.37
CA ASP A 206 -11.43 13.07 -4.74
C ASP A 206 -12.96 13.07 -4.87
N ASP A 207 -13.47 13.67 -5.95
CA ASP A 207 -14.91 13.85 -6.18
C ASP A 207 -15.65 12.51 -6.32
N GLY A 208 -15.01 11.48 -6.88
CA GLY A 208 -15.62 10.16 -7.03
C GLY A 208 -15.79 9.45 -5.68
N VAL A 209 -14.78 9.52 -4.81
CA VAL A 209 -14.87 9.03 -3.43
C VAL A 209 -15.88 9.84 -2.62
N LYS A 210 -15.90 11.17 -2.78
CA LYS A 210 -16.91 12.04 -2.15
C LYS A 210 -18.32 11.62 -2.53
N TRP A 211 -18.57 11.39 -3.82
CA TRP A 211 -19.87 10.92 -4.32
C TRP A 211 -20.31 9.63 -3.64
N TRP A 212 -19.43 8.63 -3.52
CA TRP A 212 -19.75 7.38 -2.83
C TRP A 212 -20.09 7.58 -1.34
N ILE A 213 -19.36 8.46 -0.65
CA ILE A 213 -19.63 8.77 0.76
C ILE A 213 -21.04 9.36 0.92
N GLU A 214 -21.42 10.29 0.05
CA GLU A 214 -22.71 10.98 0.08
C GLU A 214 -23.87 10.07 -0.33
N GLN A 215 -23.73 9.31 -1.42
CA GLN A 215 -24.80 8.43 -1.92
C GLN A 215 -25.10 7.26 -0.99
N GLU A 216 -24.06 6.60 -0.45
CA GLU A 216 -24.22 5.45 0.45
C GLU A 216 -24.42 5.89 1.91
N LYS A 217 -24.50 7.20 2.19
CA LYS A 217 -24.67 7.78 3.53
C LYS A 217 -23.65 7.24 4.53
N LEU A 218 -22.41 7.11 4.09
CA LEU A 218 -21.35 6.50 4.88
C LEU A 218 -20.93 7.41 6.03
N TYR A 219 -20.53 6.81 7.14
CA TYR A 219 -19.88 7.49 8.27
C TYR A 219 -20.72 8.55 8.98
N GLN A 220 -22.03 8.58 8.78
CA GLN A 220 -22.99 9.37 9.54
C GLN A 220 -23.07 8.91 11.00
#